data_AF-A0A423S3B5-F1
#
_entry.id   AF-A0A423S3B5-F1
#
_cell.length_a   1.000
_cell.length_b   1.000
_cell.length_c   1.000
_cell.angle_alpha   90.00
_cell.angle_beta   90.00
_cell.angle_gamma   90.00
#
_symmetry.space_group_name_H-M   'P 1'
#
loop_
_entity.id
_entity.type
_entity.pdbx_description
1 polymer ?
#
loop_
_entity_poly.entity_id
_entity_poly.type
_entity_poly.pdbx_seq_one_letter_code
_entity_poly.pdbx_strand_id
1 'polypeptide(L)' 'MTQAIIYLQDNGVPAVMMPTPEALQVMTIHQVAVKDVPTGKPFAIVDVAILPSVLQEAWVIDEADLMDGIGGQQNA' A
#
# COMPACT_ATOMS: atom_id res chain seq x y z
N MET A 1 1.37 1.89 -16.56
CA MET A 1 1.75 1.19 -15.32
C MET A 1 0.80 1.68 -14.26
N THR A 2 0.07 0.77 -13.62
CA THR A 2 -0.87 1.12 -12.55
C THR A 2 -0.24 0.58 -11.27
N GLN A 3 0.17 1.47 -10.37
CA GLN A 3 0.73 1.07 -9.08
C GLN A 3 -0.37 1.10 -8.03
N ALA A 4 -0.26 0.21 -7.05
CA ALA A 4 -1.11 0.13 -5.88
C ALA A 4 -0.27 0.10 -4.62
N ILE A 5 -0.86 0.56 -3.53
CA ILE A 5 -0.28 0.53 -2.19
C ILE A 5 -0.88 -0.66 -1.47
N ILE A 6 -0.05 -1.47 -0.82
CA ILE A 6 -0.47 -2.65 -0.08
C ILE A 6 0.06 -2.60 1.35
N TYR A 7 -0.78 -2.96 2.31
CA TYR A 7 -0.41 -3.02 3.72
C TYR A 7 -1.23 -4.08 4.46
N LEU A 8 -0.71 -4.59 5.58
CA LEU A 8 -1.39 -5.61 6.39
C LEU A 8 -2.36 -4.98 7.40
N GLN A 9 -3.63 -5.38 7.37
CA GLN A 9 -4.63 -4.96 8.36
C GLN A 9 -4.53 -5.79 9.65
N ASP A 10 -5.16 -5.31 10.72
CA ASP A 10 -5.12 -5.99 12.04
C ASP A 10 -5.81 -7.36 12.05
N ASN A 11 -6.66 -7.63 11.05
CA ASN A 11 -7.31 -8.93 10.86
C ASN A 11 -6.44 -9.93 10.06
N GLY A 12 -5.21 -9.56 9.69
CA GLY A 12 -4.30 -10.38 8.90
C GLY A 12 -4.60 -10.42 7.40
N VAL A 13 -5.60 -9.68 6.92
CA VAL A 13 -5.91 -9.56 5.49
C VAL A 13 -5.15 -8.35 4.92
N PRO A 14 -4.48 -8.48 3.76
CA PRO A 14 -3.84 -7.34 3.12
C PRO A 14 -4.88 -6.42 2.49
N ALA A 15 -4.75 -5.12 2.72
CA ALA A 15 -5.53 -4.09 2.06
C ALA A 15 -4.78 -3.53 0.86
N VAL A 16 -5.50 -3.31 -0.24
CA VAL A 16 -4.98 -2.71 -1.46
C VAL A 16 -5.64 -1.35 -1.69
N MET A 17 -4.82 -0.31 -1.85
CA MET A 17 -5.25 1.04 -2.17
C MET A 17 -4.72 1.45 -3.55
N MET A 18 -5.62 1.85 -4.43
CA MET A 18 -5.27 2.38 -5.74
C MET A 18 -5.46 3.90 -5.72
N PRO A 19 -4.39 4.71 -5.83
CA PRO A 19 -4.54 6.15 -5.92
C PRO A 19 -5.24 6.53 -7.23
N THR A 20 -6.08 7.57 -7.18
CA THR A 20 -6.69 8.10 -8.40
C THR A 20 -5.67 8.88 -9.22
N PRO A 21 -5.85 8.98 -10.55
CA PRO A 21 -4.95 9.77 -11.40
C PRO A 21 -4.82 11.23 -10.94
N GLU A 22 -5.88 11.83 -10.42
CA GLU A 22 -5.89 13.21 -9.91
C GLU A 22 -5.01 13.35 -8.66
N ALA A 23 -5.04 12.37 -7.76
CA ALA A 23 -4.15 12.36 -6.59
C ALA A 23 -2.68 12.33 -7.02
N LEU A 24 -2.35 11.51 -8.03
CA LEU A 24 -0.99 11.39 -8.56
C LEU A 24 -0.49 12.63 -9.30
N GLN A 25 -1.37 13.56 -9.69
CA GLN A 25 -0.96 14.86 -10.24
C GLN A 25 -0.50 15.85 -9.16
N VAL A 26 -0.95 15.66 -7.91
CA VAL A 26 -0.72 16.59 -6.79
C VAL A 26 0.30 16.03 -5.80
N MET A 27 0.37 14.72 -5.64
CA MET A 27 1.25 14.03 -4.70
C MET A 27 1.81 12.75 -5.29
N THR A 28 2.97 12.33 -4.82
CA THR A 28 3.53 11.04 -5.23
C THR A 28 2.74 9.90 -4.60
N ILE A 29 2.76 8.71 -5.21
CA ILE A 29 2.11 7.52 -4.62
C ILE A 29 2.63 7.20 -3.22
N HIS A 30 3.91 7.48 -2.93
CA HIS A 30 4.46 7.34 -1.59
C HIS A 30 3.83 8.34 -0.60
N GLN A 31 3.64 9.60 -0.99
CA GLN A 31 2.94 10.56 -0.13
C GLN A 31 1.47 10.19 0.10
N VAL A 32 0.79 9.63 -0.92
CA VAL A 32 -0.55 9.05 -0.76
C VAL A 32 -0.50 7.92 0.27
N ALA A 33 0.45 6.99 0.14
CA ALA A 33 0.60 5.87 1.05
C ALA A 33 0.82 6.31 2.49
N VAL A 34 1.74 7.25 2.73
CA VAL A 34 1.99 7.78 4.08
C VAL A 34 0.74 8.46 4.67
N LYS A 35 -0.09 9.10 3.84
CA LYS A 35 -1.32 9.78 4.28
C LYS A 35 -2.47 8.80 4.56
N ASP A 36 -2.65 7.80 3.72
CA ASP A 36 -3.85 6.94 3.71
C ASP A 36 -3.65 5.61 4.44
N VAL A 37 -2.40 5.12 4.54
CA VAL A 37 -2.08 3.95 5.36
C VAL A 37 -2.13 4.35 6.85
N PRO A 38 -2.82 3.57 7.70
CA PRO A 38 -2.90 3.86 9.12
C PRO A 38 -1.52 4.01 9.77
N THR A 39 -1.44 4.90 10.76
CA THR A 39 -0.18 5.21 11.42
C THR A 39 0.47 3.97 12.04
N GLY A 40 1.78 3.78 11.78
CA GLY A 40 2.55 2.68 12.32
C GLY A 40 2.44 1.37 11.54
N LYS A 41 1.69 1.33 10.43
CA LYS A 41 1.61 0.15 9.57
C LYS A 41 2.62 0.24 8.41
N PRO A 42 3.48 -0.77 8.21
CA PRO A 42 4.35 -0.82 7.06
C PRO A 42 3.54 -1.01 5.77
N PHE A 43 4.02 -0.48 4.66
CA PHE A 43 3.39 -0.64 3.35
C PHE A 43 4.42 -0.89 2.24
N ALA A 44 3.95 -1.49 1.14
CA ALA A 44 4.67 -1.60 -0.12
C ALA A 44 3.90 -0.94 -1.26
N ILE A 45 4.61 -0.51 -2.30
CA ILE A 45 4.05 0.00 -3.55
C ILE A 45 4.39 -1.00 -4.65
N VAL A 46 3.36 -1.64 -5.18
CA VAL A 46 3.48 -2.76 -6.13
C VAL A 46 2.78 -2.42 -7.45
N ASP A 47 3.18 -3.08 -8.54
CA ASP A 47 2.43 -3.00 -9.80
C ASP A 47 1.15 -3.83 -9.69
N VAL A 48 0.02 -3.29 -10.14
CA VAL A 48 -1.25 -4.03 -10.16
C VAL A 48 -1.17 -5.31 -10.99
N ALA A 49 -0.28 -5.37 -11.99
CA ALA A 49 -0.08 -6.54 -12.82
C ALA A 49 0.51 -7.75 -12.07
N ILE A 50 1.18 -7.54 -10.94
CA ILE A 50 1.71 -8.64 -10.12
C ILE A 50 0.72 -9.12 -9.05
N LEU A 51 -0.39 -8.40 -8.85
CA LEU A 51 -1.38 -8.77 -7.86
C LEU A 51 -2.15 -10.04 -8.29
N PRO A 52 -2.39 -10.99 -7.37
CA PRO A 52 -3.19 -12.16 -7.67
C PRO A 52 -4.63 -11.78 -8.08
N SER A 53 -5.24 -12.56 -8.97
CA SER A 53 -6.65 -12.39 -9.36
C SER A 53 -7.65 -13.02 -8.37
N VAL A 54 -7.16 -13.62 -7.27
CA VAL A 54 -7.97 -14.22 -6.20
C VAL A 54 -8.33 -13.19 -5.12
N LEU A 55 -9.28 -13.52 -4.25
CA LEU A 55 -9.67 -12.67 -3.12
C LEU A 55 -8.48 -12.37 -2.20
N GLN A 56 -8.42 -11.14 -1.67
CA GLN A 56 -7.33 -10.66 -0.80
C GLN A 56 -7.15 -11.52 0.46
N GLU A 57 -8.23 -12.11 0.98
CA GLU A 57 -8.22 -13.02 2.13
C GLU A 57 -7.41 -14.30 1.88
N ALA A 58 -7.16 -14.66 0.63
CA ALA A 58 -6.34 -15.81 0.24
C ALA A 58 -4.87 -15.43 -0.03
N TRP A 59 -4.51 -14.15 0.09
CA TRP A 59 -3.15 -13.68 -0.16
C TRP A 59 -2.31 -13.88 1.10
N VAL A 60 -1.06 -14.29 0.91
CA VAL A 60 -0.07 -14.38 1.98
C VAL A 60 0.98 -13.33 1.70
N ILE A 61 1.11 -12.36 2.61
CA ILE A 61 2.10 -11.29 2.53
C ILE A 61 2.91 -11.33 3.82
N ASP A 62 4.22 -11.32 3.67
CA ASP A 62 5.12 -11.14 4.81
C ASP A 62 5.24 -9.64 5.10
N GLU A 63 5.14 -9.23 6.36
CA GLU A 63 5.39 -7.85 6.75
C GLU A 63 6.83 -7.43 6.42
N ALA A 64 7.76 -8.40 6.34
CA ALA A 64 9.11 -8.16 5.85
C ALA A 64 9.13 -7.64 4.41
N ASP A 65 8.15 -7.96 3.58
CA ASP A 65 8.09 -7.47 2.19
C ASP A 65 7.53 -6.03 2.08
N LEU A 66 6.99 -5.48 3.18
CA LEU A 66 6.38 -4.15 3.24
C LEU A 66 7.43 -3.06 3.59
N MET A 67 8.43 -2.90 2.71
CA MET A 67 9.61 -2.07 3.01
C MET A 67 9.57 -0.63 2.47
N ASP A 68 8.53 -0.21 1.76
CA ASP A 68 8.50 1.09 1.07
C ASP A 68 8.18 2.27 2.01
N GLY A 69 7.69 2.00 3.22
CA GLY A 69 7.49 3.02 4.24
C GLY A 69 6.54 2.58 5.36
N ILE A 70 6.28 3.51 6.29
CA ILE A 70 5.32 3.32 7.39
C ILE A 70 4.27 4.42 7.32
N GLY A 71 2.99 4.03 7.39
CA GLY A 71 1.86 4.96 7.41
C GLY A 71 2.00 6.00 8.52
N GLY A 72 1.60 7.24 8.23
CA GLY A 72 1.66 8.38 9.15
C GLY A 72 3.07 8.87 9.51
N GLN A 73 4.14 8.18 9.12
CA GLN A 73 5.51 8.65 9.32
C GLN A 73 5.99 9.37 8.06
N GLN A 74 5.81 10.69 8.05
CA GLN A 74 6.59 11.54 7.16
C GLN A 74 7.97 11.70 7.80
N ASN A 75 9.02 11.18 7.16
CA ASN A 75 10.38 11.49 7.58
C ASN A 75 10.55 13.02 7.53
N ALA A 76 10.77 13.62 8.70
CA ALA A 76 11.00 15.05 8.87
C ALA A 76 12.37 15.46 8.34
#